data_AF-A0A956EIG0-F1
#
_entry.id   AF-A0A956EIG0-F1
#
_cell.length_a   1.000
_cell.length_b   1.000
_cell.length_c   1.000
_cell.angle_alpha   90.00
_cell.angle_beta   90.00
_cell.angle_gamma   90.00
#
_symmetry.space_group_name_H-M   'P 1'
#
loop_
_entity.id
_entity.type
_entity.pdbx_description
1 polymer ?
#
loop_
_entity_poly.entity_id
_entity_poly.type
_entity_poly.pdbx_seq_one_letter_code
_entity_poly.pdbx_strand_id
1 'polypeptide(L)'
;DIECFRKAKSSSGLARPDFYDWMSEAKAQVKARDPHLVVVIMGGNDGQDLTTKNGKGKRVHWKTDEWNEAYRERVASFLDELRGDGRRVLWLGLPRTGTTAFEKKLELIRDVQQNATAEFEDVEYLDTSPYFEDDKGNLQEKADVGKKRQQALRADDGIHFTMAGSEYFAERVYPEVLRVIGVAEQAG
;
A
#
# COMPACT_ATOMS: atom_id res chain seq x y z
N ASP A 1 -5.02 -11.87 22.17
CA ASP A 1 -4.43 -12.48 20.96
C ASP A 1 -4.68 -11.60 19.74
N ILE A 2 -3.70 -11.49 18.85
CA ILE A 2 -3.83 -10.77 17.58
C ILE A 2 -4.20 -11.79 16.50
N GLU A 3 -5.34 -11.60 15.84
CA GLU A 3 -5.73 -12.38 14.67
C GLU A 3 -5.50 -11.56 13.40
N CYS A 4 -4.94 -12.19 12.36
CA CYS A 4 -4.63 -11.52 11.10
C CYS A 4 -5.22 -12.30 9.92
N PHE A 5 -5.91 -11.58 9.04
CA PHE A 5 -6.44 -12.11 7.79
C PHE A 5 -5.83 -11.38 6.61
N ARG A 6 -5.53 -12.11 5.54
CA ARG A 6 -4.96 -11.54 4.31
C ARG A 6 -5.94 -11.68 3.16
N LYS A 7 -6.19 -10.57 2.47
CA LYS A 7 -6.81 -10.55 1.14
C LYS A 7 -5.85 -9.94 0.13
N ALA A 8 -5.68 -10.62 -1.01
CA ALA A 8 -4.82 -10.16 -2.10
C ALA A 8 -5.37 -10.62 -3.45
N LYS A 9 -5.16 -9.82 -4.49
CA LYS A 9 -5.42 -10.17 -5.89
C LYS A 9 -4.24 -9.68 -6.75
N SER A 10 -3.53 -10.63 -7.36
CA SER A 10 -2.40 -10.30 -8.25
C SER A 10 -2.85 -9.45 -9.44
N SER A 11 -1.95 -8.59 -9.91
CA SER A 11 -2.16 -7.71 -11.08
C SER A 11 -3.37 -6.79 -10.98
N SER A 12 -3.81 -6.47 -9.76
CA SER A 12 -4.94 -5.56 -9.51
C SER A 12 -4.49 -4.32 -8.73
N GLY A 13 -5.42 -3.38 -8.64
CA GLY A 13 -5.35 -2.14 -7.89
C GLY A 13 -6.63 -1.35 -8.11
N LEU A 14 -6.68 -0.10 -7.67
CA LEU A 14 -7.88 0.73 -7.76
C LEU A 14 -8.13 1.26 -9.18
N ALA A 15 -7.15 1.22 -10.10
CA ALA A 15 -7.34 1.79 -11.43
C ALA A 15 -8.41 1.05 -12.27
N ARG A 16 -8.58 -0.25 -12.03
CA ARG A 16 -9.40 -1.17 -12.86
C ARG A 16 -10.42 -1.95 -12.02
N PRO A 17 -11.46 -1.29 -11.49
CA PRO A 17 -12.55 -1.96 -10.77
C PRO A 17 -13.34 -2.93 -11.68
N ASP A 18 -13.24 -2.81 -13.00
CA ASP A 18 -13.78 -3.77 -13.97
C ASP A 18 -12.99 -5.09 -14.02
N PHE A 19 -11.72 -5.08 -13.60
CA PHE A 19 -10.89 -6.28 -13.47
C PHE A 19 -11.05 -6.92 -12.08
N TYR A 20 -10.99 -6.09 -11.03
CA TYR A 20 -11.25 -6.53 -9.66
C TYR A 20 -11.82 -5.37 -8.84
N ASP A 21 -13.05 -5.56 -8.35
CA ASP A 21 -13.74 -4.55 -7.56
C ASP A 21 -13.29 -4.61 -6.10
N TRP A 22 -12.25 -3.82 -5.79
CA TRP A 22 -11.76 -3.66 -4.43
C TRP A 22 -12.75 -2.96 -3.50
N MET A 23 -13.67 -2.13 -4.00
CA MET A 23 -14.67 -1.46 -3.16
C MET A 23 -15.62 -2.49 -2.55
N SER A 24 -16.19 -3.34 -3.41
CA SER A 24 -17.07 -4.43 -2.97
C SER A 24 -16.33 -5.42 -2.07
N GLU A 25 -15.05 -5.70 -2.34
CA GLU A 25 -14.23 -6.58 -1.50
C GLU A 25 -13.96 -5.97 -0.12
N ALA A 26 -13.58 -4.70 -0.03
CA ALA A 26 -13.34 -3.99 1.23
C ALA A 26 -14.56 -4.09 2.15
N LYS A 27 -15.73 -3.74 1.63
CA LYS A 27 -17.01 -3.84 2.33
C LYS A 27 -17.29 -5.24 2.84
N ALA A 28 -17.03 -6.26 2.01
CA ALA A 28 -17.23 -7.66 2.40
C ALA A 28 -16.26 -8.11 3.51
N GLN A 29 -14.98 -7.73 3.43
CA GLN A 29 -13.98 -8.07 4.44
C GLN A 29 -14.26 -7.38 5.77
N VAL A 30 -14.57 -6.08 5.75
CA VAL A 30 -14.94 -5.32 6.95
C VAL A 30 -16.16 -5.96 7.63
N LYS A 31 -17.23 -6.21 6.88
CA LYS A 31 -18.45 -6.83 7.42
C LYS A 31 -18.21 -8.23 8.00
N ALA A 32 -17.36 -9.03 7.35
CA ALA A 32 -17.13 -10.42 7.76
C ALA A 32 -16.20 -10.55 8.96
N ARG A 33 -15.33 -9.56 9.20
CA ARG A 33 -14.22 -9.67 10.17
C ARG A 33 -14.29 -8.67 11.31
N ASP A 34 -14.99 -7.57 11.13
CA ASP A 34 -15.02 -6.43 12.05
C ASP A 34 -13.63 -6.07 12.63
N PRO A 35 -12.63 -5.75 11.77
CA PRO A 35 -11.26 -5.61 12.22
C PRO A 35 -11.06 -4.31 13.01
N HIS A 36 -10.12 -4.30 13.98
CA HIS A 36 -9.72 -3.06 14.66
C HIS A 36 -8.79 -2.18 13.78
N LEU A 37 -8.01 -2.82 12.92
CA LEU A 37 -7.08 -2.17 11.99
C LEU A 37 -7.15 -2.86 10.61
N VAL A 38 -7.16 -2.06 9.55
CA VAL A 38 -6.89 -2.52 8.19
C VAL A 38 -5.53 -2.00 7.74
N VAL A 39 -4.64 -2.91 7.34
CA VAL A 39 -3.35 -2.55 6.73
C VAL A 39 -3.49 -2.66 5.20
N VAL A 40 -3.19 -1.58 4.48
CA VAL A 40 -3.31 -1.53 3.02
C VAL A 40 -1.94 -1.35 2.38
N ILE A 41 -1.63 -2.17 1.37
CA ILE A 41 -0.49 -1.95 0.47
C ILE A 41 -0.92 -2.31 -0.95
N MET A 42 -1.18 -1.29 -1.77
CA MET A 42 -1.68 -1.47 -3.14
C MET A 42 -1.37 -0.28 -4.03
N GLY A 43 -1.57 -0.44 -5.33
CA GLY A 43 -1.36 0.61 -6.34
C GLY A 43 -0.24 0.33 -7.33
N GLY A 44 0.54 -0.74 -7.15
CA GLY A 44 1.64 -1.09 -8.07
C GLY A 44 1.20 -1.28 -9.53
N ASN A 45 -0.08 -1.56 -9.78
CA ASN A 45 -0.65 -1.72 -11.12
C ASN A 45 -1.49 -0.52 -11.60
N ASP A 46 -1.56 0.56 -10.80
CA ASP A 46 -2.52 1.64 -11.05
C ASP A 46 -2.03 2.71 -12.01
N GLY A 47 -0.74 2.68 -12.39
CA GLY A 47 -0.13 3.59 -13.37
C GLY A 47 -0.59 3.34 -14.82
N GLN A 48 -1.89 3.51 -15.07
CA GLN A 48 -2.59 3.35 -16.34
C GLN A 48 -3.84 4.25 -16.39
N ASP A 49 -4.45 4.40 -17.57
CA ASP A 49 -5.67 5.20 -17.74
C ASP A 49 -6.82 4.71 -16.84
N LEU A 50 -7.59 5.65 -16.29
CA LEU A 50 -8.83 5.35 -15.58
C LEU A 50 -10.03 5.43 -16.51
N THR A 51 -11.14 4.90 -16.01
CA THR A 51 -12.48 5.12 -16.57
C THR A 51 -13.39 5.67 -15.47
N THR A 52 -14.30 6.59 -15.83
CA THR A 52 -15.20 7.25 -14.87
C THR A 52 -16.30 6.32 -14.33
N LYS A 53 -16.58 5.18 -14.97
CA LYS A 53 -17.66 4.25 -14.59
C LYS A 53 -17.24 2.79 -14.76
N ASN A 54 -16.51 2.22 -13.80
CA ASN A 54 -16.15 0.79 -13.73
C ASN A 54 -15.89 0.11 -15.10
N GLY A 55 -14.87 0.55 -15.81
CA GLY A 55 -14.49 0.04 -17.14
C GLY A 55 -15.24 0.69 -18.31
N LYS A 56 -16.16 1.62 -18.04
CA LYS A 56 -16.98 2.37 -19.01
C LYS A 56 -16.88 3.88 -18.77
N GLY A 57 -17.43 4.66 -19.69
CA GLY A 57 -17.49 6.11 -19.57
C GLY A 57 -16.25 6.82 -20.12
N LYS A 58 -16.01 8.05 -19.66
CA LYS A 58 -14.88 8.87 -20.12
C LYS A 58 -13.59 8.19 -19.67
N ARG A 59 -12.61 8.15 -20.58
CA ARG A 59 -11.25 7.76 -20.27
C ARG A 59 -10.52 8.95 -19.68
N VAL A 60 -9.87 8.75 -18.54
CA VAL A 60 -9.03 9.75 -17.88
C VAL A 60 -7.58 9.29 -18.05
N HIS A 61 -6.79 10.07 -18.77
CA HIS A 61 -5.47 9.64 -19.23
C HIS A 61 -4.41 9.74 -18.13
N TRP A 62 -3.60 8.70 -17.99
CA TRP A 62 -2.47 8.64 -17.06
C TRP A 62 -1.54 9.85 -17.21
N LYS A 63 -0.97 10.32 -16.09
CA LYS A 63 -0.10 11.52 -16.00
C LYS A 63 -0.78 12.82 -16.44
N THR A 64 -2.03 13.00 -16.05
CA THR A 64 -2.75 14.27 -16.15
C THR A 64 -3.28 14.67 -14.79
N ASP A 65 -3.51 15.96 -14.56
CA ASP A 65 -4.10 16.44 -13.30
C ASP A 65 -5.50 15.84 -13.07
N GLU A 66 -6.26 15.63 -14.16
CA GLU A 66 -7.56 14.94 -14.11
C GLU A 66 -7.41 13.50 -13.59
N TRP A 67 -6.32 12.81 -13.94
CA TRP A 67 -6.03 11.48 -13.42
C TRP A 67 -5.69 11.51 -11.94
N ASN A 68 -4.85 12.47 -11.52
CA ASN A 68 -4.46 12.61 -10.12
C ASN A 68 -5.70 12.80 -9.24
N GLU A 69 -6.61 13.69 -9.65
CA GLU A 69 -7.84 13.95 -8.92
C GLU A 69 -8.78 12.73 -8.92
N ALA A 70 -9.02 12.13 -10.09
CA ALA A 70 -9.90 10.96 -10.19
C ALA A 70 -9.36 9.73 -9.41
N TYR A 71 -8.04 9.59 -9.31
CA TYR A 71 -7.43 8.54 -8.49
C TYR A 71 -7.50 8.87 -6.99
N ARG A 72 -7.26 10.13 -6.61
CA ARG A 72 -7.44 10.63 -5.23
C ARG A 72 -8.83 10.33 -4.71
N GLU A 73 -9.87 10.73 -5.45
CA GLU A 73 -11.28 10.46 -5.12
C GLU A 73 -11.57 8.95 -4.97
N ARG A 74 -10.91 8.11 -5.77
CA ARG A 74 -11.06 6.66 -5.69
C ARG A 74 -10.37 6.07 -4.47
N VAL A 75 -9.19 6.57 -4.09
CA VAL A 75 -8.54 6.20 -2.83
C VAL A 75 -9.43 6.61 -1.64
N ALA A 76 -9.94 7.84 -1.65
CA ALA A 76 -10.84 8.34 -0.60
C ALA A 76 -12.11 7.49 -0.48
N SER A 77 -12.77 7.16 -1.60
CA SER A 77 -13.95 6.29 -1.62
C SER A 77 -13.65 4.89 -1.09
N PHE A 78 -12.44 4.37 -1.35
CA PHE A 78 -12.02 3.07 -0.84
C PHE A 78 -11.76 3.10 0.67
N LEU A 79 -11.19 4.20 1.17
CA LEU A 79 -11.02 4.43 2.61
C LEU A 79 -12.37 4.52 3.33
N ASP A 80 -13.38 5.15 2.72
CA ASP A 80 -14.73 5.19 3.28
C ASP A 80 -15.37 3.80 3.46
N GLU A 81 -15.07 2.83 2.59
CA GLU A 81 -15.53 1.43 2.75
C GLU A 81 -14.73 0.66 3.82
N LEU A 82 -13.51 1.10 4.14
CA LEU A 82 -12.66 0.46 5.14
C LEU A 82 -12.89 1.02 6.54
N ARG A 83 -13.11 2.32 6.67
CA ARG A 83 -13.13 3.05 7.95
C ARG A 83 -14.49 2.99 8.65
N GLY A 84 -14.60 3.67 9.80
CA GLY A 84 -15.81 3.69 10.62
C GLY A 84 -15.76 2.77 11.84
N ASP A 85 -16.73 2.90 12.75
CA ASP A 85 -16.84 2.10 13.98
C ASP A 85 -15.58 2.09 14.86
N GLY A 86 -14.80 3.18 14.86
CA GLY A 86 -13.56 3.31 15.61
C GLY A 86 -12.37 2.54 15.02
N ARG A 87 -12.53 1.96 13.82
CA ARG A 87 -11.50 1.24 13.09
C ARG A 87 -10.43 2.18 12.54
N ARG A 88 -9.17 1.77 12.63
CA ARG A 88 -8.04 2.47 12.03
C ARG A 88 -7.68 1.88 10.66
N VAL A 89 -7.09 2.70 9.79
CA VAL A 89 -6.44 2.22 8.57
C VAL A 89 -4.97 2.63 8.58
N LEU A 90 -4.07 1.70 8.30
CA LEU A 90 -2.65 1.96 8.07
C LEU A 90 -2.34 1.73 6.59
N TRP A 91 -2.20 2.81 5.84
CA TRP A 91 -1.82 2.77 4.43
C TRP A 91 -0.30 2.75 4.30
N LEU A 92 0.25 1.62 3.87
CA LEU A 92 1.66 1.49 3.56
C LEU A 92 1.91 2.09 2.17
N GLY A 93 2.73 3.14 2.11
CA GLY A 93 3.30 3.61 0.86
C GLY A 93 3.99 2.46 0.13
N LEU A 94 3.89 2.42 -1.20
CA LEU A 94 4.46 1.32 -1.99
C LEU A 94 5.99 1.28 -1.84
N PRO A 95 6.62 0.17 -1.43
CA PRO A 95 8.06 0.13 -1.20
C PRO A 95 8.89 0.50 -2.42
N ARG A 96 9.96 1.28 -2.23
CA ARG A 96 10.86 1.74 -3.31
C ARG A 96 11.44 0.59 -4.14
N THR A 97 11.25 0.63 -5.45
CA THR A 97 11.61 -0.43 -6.40
C THR A 97 12.93 -0.14 -7.13
N GLY A 98 13.49 -1.16 -7.79
CA GLY A 98 14.80 -1.05 -8.43
C GLY A 98 14.80 -0.58 -9.88
N THR A 99 13.65 -0.56 -10.55
CA THR A 99 13.60 -0.08 -11.94
C THR A 99 13.20 1.38 -11.99
N THR A 100 14.05 2.26 -12.54
CA THR A 100 13.80 3.71 -12.61
C THR A 100 12.46 4.05 -13.25
N ALA A 101 12.06 3.32 -14.29
CA ALA A 101 10.83 3.58 -15.02
C ALA A 101 9.57 3.22 -14.22
N PHE A 102 9.61 2.14 -13.44
CA PHE A 102 8.50 1.76 -12.57
C PHE A 102 8.46 2.65 -11.33
N GLU A 103 9.62 2.96 -10.75
CA GLU A 103 9.74 3.81 -9.59
C GLU A 103 9.14 5.21 -9.83
N LYS A 104 9.42 5.83 -10.98
CA LYS A 104 8.77 7.10 -11.38
C LYS A 104 7.25 7.02 -11.47
N LYS A 105 6.68 5.85 -11.76
CA LYS A 105 5.22 5.66 -11.71
C LYS A 105 4.75 5.60 -10.26
N LEU A 106 5.48 4.88 -9.41
CA LEU A 106 5.15 4.73 -7.99
C LEU A 106 5.29 6.06 -7.24
N GLU A 107 6.24 6.92 -7.58
CA GLU A 107 6.37 8.26 -7.00
C GLU A 107 5.06 9.06 -7.13
N LEU A 108 4.48 9.12 -8.34
CA LEU A 108 3.19 9.79 -8.58
C LEU A 108 2.06 9.10 -7.79
N ILE A 109 2.02 7.76 -7.80
CA ILE A 109 0.96 7.01 -7.10
C ILE A 109 1.03 7.22 -5.60
N ARG A 110 2.23 7.21 -5.00
CA ARG A 110 2.45 7.48 -3.57
C ARG A 110 2.02 8.88 -3.21
N ASP A 111 2.39 9.87 -4.01
CA ASP A 111 2.01 11.28 -3.77
C ASP A 111 0.48 11.41 -3.71
N VAL A 112 -0.24 10.86 -4.70
CA VAL A 112 -1.71 10.91 -4.70
C VAL A 112 -2.32 10.11 -3.52
N GLN A 113 -1.77 8.94 -3.18
CA GLN A 113 -2.23 8.14 -2.04
C GLN A 113 -1.98 8.86 -0.70
N GLN A 114 -0.82 9.46 -0.52
CA GLN A 114 -0.47 10.22 0.68
C GLN A 114 -1.39 11.43 0.84
N ASN A 115 -1.65 12.16 -0.25
CA ASN A 115 -2.57 13.30 -0.22
C ASN A 115 -4.00 12.87 0.10
N ALA A 116 -4.51 11.79 -0.51
CA ALA A 116 -5.86 11.28 -0.25
C ALA A 116 -6.03 10.77 1.19
N THR A 117 -5.02 10.09 1.73
CA THR A 117 -5.07 9.53 3.11
C THR A 117 -5.01 10.62 4.18
N ALA A 118 -4.33 11.74 3.92
CA ALA A 118 -4.23 12.87 4.84
C ALA A 118 -5.58 13.57 5.13
N GLU A 119 -6.63 13.28 4.37
CA GLU A 119 -7.98 13.84 4.57
C GLU A 119 -8.74 13.17 5.74
N PHE A 120 -8.21 12.09 6.30
CA PHE A 120 -8.91 11.24 7.27
C PHE A 120 -8.11 11.04 8.56
N GLU A 121 -8.65 11.47 9.70
CA GLU A 121 -7.98 11.37 11.01
C GLU A 121 -7.77 9.92 11.49
N ASP A 122 -8.61 8.99 11.05
CA ASP A 122 -8.57 7.56 11.37
C ASP A 122 -7.66 6.76 10.43
N VAL A 123 -7.04 7.41 9.45
CA VAL A 123 -6.13 6.83 8.48
C VAL A 123 -4.72 7.36 8.70
N GLU A 124 -3.74 6.46 8.71
CA GLU A 124 -2.33 6.83 8.79
C GLU A 124 -1.59 6.33 7.55
N TYR A 125 -0.86 7.23 6.88
CA TYR A 125 0.04 6.86 5.79
C TYR A 125 1.45 6.64 6.32
N LEU A 126 1.99 5.44 6.12
CA LEU A 126 3.37 5.10 6.46
C LEU A 126 4.22 5.12 5.19
N ASP A 127 5.13 6.08 5.07
CA ASP A 127 6.13 6.04 4.01
C ASP A 127 7.13 4.91 4.27
N THR A 128 7.12 3.91 3.39
CA THR A 128 7.99 2.73 3.49
C THR A 128 9.21 2.83 2.60
N SER A 129 9.33 3.89 1.79
CA SER A 129 10.47 4.09 0.90
C SER A 129 11.80 4.04 1.66
N PRO A 130 11.96 4.72 2.82
CA PRO A 130 13.21 4.72 3.58
C PRO A 130 13.66 3.34 4.07
N TYR A 131 12.75 2.36 4.20
CA TYR A 131 13.12 1.00 4.61
C TYR A 131 13.98 0.27 3.57
N PHE A 132 13.94 0.73 2.32
CA PHE A 132 14.66 0.18 1.19
C PHE A 132 15.69 1.17 0.63
N GLU A 133 16.18 2.06 1.47
CA GLU A 133 17.26 2.98 1.16
C GLU A 133 18.47 2.71 2.05
N ASP A 134 19.68 2.82 1.48
CA ASP A 134 20.90 2.88 2.26
C ASP A 134 21.11 4.29 2.84
N ASP A 135 22.15 4.47 3.67
CA ASP A 135 22.48 5.77 4.30
C ASP A 135 22.77 6.91 3.29
N LYS A 136 22.90 6.59 2.00
CA LYS A 136 23.15 7.54 0.91
C LYS A 136 21.92 7.75 0.02
N GLY A 137 20.78 7.15 0.37
CA GLY A 137 19.55 7.21 -0.42
C GLY A 137 19.56 6.32 -1.67
N ASN A 138 20.53 5.41 -1.83
CA ASN A 138 20.50 4.40 -2.90
C ASN A 138 19.58 3.26 -2.51
N LEU A 139 19.14 2.49 -3.50
CA LEU A 139 18.28 1.34 -3.24
C LEU A 139 19.04 0.29 -2.42
N GLN A 140 18.45 -0.12 -1.29
CA GLN A 140 18.93 -1.26 -0.52
C GLN A 140 18.55 -2.56 -1.25
N GLU A 141 19.49 -3.19 -1.93
CA GLU A 141 19.24 -4.43 -2.68
C GLU A 141 19.32 -5.69 -1.80
N LYS A 142 20.11 -5.64 -0.73
CA LYS A 142 20.37 -6.77 0.18
C LYS A 142 20.36 -6.32 1.62
N ALA A 143 19.91 -7.16 2.54
CA ALA A 143 20.07 -6.88 3.97
C ALA A 143 20.23 -8.16 4.79
N ASP A 144 20.59 -7.99 6.04
CA ASP A 144 20.51 -9.07 7.02
C ASP A 144 19.03 -9.25 7.42
N VAL A 145 18.54 -10.48 7.39
CA VAL A 145 17.14 -10.86 7.67
C VAL A 145 17.15 -12.01 8.66
N GLY A 146 16.61 -11.79 9.85
CA GLY A 146 16.81 -12.67 10.99
C GLY A 146 18.29 -13.02 11.21
N LYS A 147 18.66 -14.30 11.10
CA LYS A 147 20.05 -14.77 11.24
C LYS A 147 20.83 -14.84 9.92
N LYS A 148 20.18 -14.58 8.78
CA LYS A 148 20.78 -14.72 7.45
C LYS A 148 21.32 -13.39 6.98
N ARG A 149 22.59 -13.36 6.59
CA ARG A 149 23.25 -12.13 6.13
C ARG A 149 23.04 -11.88 4.64
N GLN A 150 23.01 -10.61 4.25
CA GLN A 150 23.09 -10.16 2.85
C GLN A 150 22.10 -10.87 1.89
N GLN A 151 20.87 -11.12 2.36
CA GLN A 151 19.81 -11.70 1.56
C GLN A 151 19.29 -10.68 0.56
N ALA A 152 19.06 -11.09 -0.69
CA ALA A 152 18.42 -10.25 -1.69
C ALA A 152 16.99 -9.90 -1.25
N LEU A 153 16.66 -8.60 -1.28
CA LEU A 153 15.33 -8.12 -0.89
C LEU A 153 14.33 -8.19 -2.05
N ARG A 154 14.79 -8.05 -3.29
CA ARG A 154 13.96 -8.15 -4.49
C ARG A 154 14.35 -9.33 -5.38
N ALA A 155 13.36 -9.83 -6.12
CA ALA A 155 13.56 -10.75 -7.22
C ALA A 155 14.30 -10.06 -8.38
N ASP A 156 14.69 -10.84 -9.37
CA ASP A 156 15.50 -10.38 -10.52
C ASP A 156 14.80 -9.28 -11.35
N ASP A 157 13.47 -9.15 -11.24
CA ASP A 157 12.72 -8.07 -11.89
C ASP A 157 12.83 -6.71 -11.20
N GLY A 158 13.46 -6.65 -10.01
CA GLY A 158 13.62 -5.43 -9.22
C GLY A 158 12.31 -4.85 -8.67
N ILE A 159 11.20 -5.58 -8.76
CA ILE A 159 9.86 -5.14 -8.37
C ILE A 159 9.26 -6.06 -7.31
N HIS A 160 9.31 -7.37 -7.45
CA HIS A 160 8.74 -8.27 -6.45
C HIS A 160 9.73 -8.53 -5.32
N PHE A 161 9.23 -8.72 -4.10
CA PHE A 161 10.07 -9.17 -3.01
C PHE A 161 10.45 -10.63 -3.15
N THR A 162 11.65 -10.98 -2.67
CA THR A 162 11.94 -12.37 -2.29
C THR A 162 11.18 -12.72 -1.00
N MET A 163 11.25 -13.98 -0.57
CA MET A 163 10.76 -14.33 0.77
C MET A 163 11.50 -13.54 1.87
N ALA A 164 12.82 -13.42 1.76
CA ALA A 164 13.62 -12.65 2.71
C ALA A 164 13.28 -11.16 2.67
N GLY A 165 13.00 -10.59 1.50
CA GLY A 165 12.52 -9.21 1.38
C GLY A 165 11.15 -8.98 2.01
N SER A 166 10.26 -9.96 1.91
CA SER A 166 8.94 -9.90 2.55
C SER A 166 9.06 -9.96 4.08
N GLU A 167 9.94 -10.81 4.60
CA GLU A 167 10.26 -10.90 6.05
C GLU A 167 10.90 -9.61 6.56
N TYR A 168 11.92 -9.11 5.85
CA TYR A 168 12.58 -7.83 6.13
C TYR A 168 11.60 -6.65 6.20
N PHE A 169 10.63 -6.61 5.28
CA PHE A 169 9.60 -5.58 5.25
C PHE A 169 8.63 -5.72 6.43
N ALA A 170 8.17 -6.94 6.69
CA ALA A 170 7.26 -7.23 7.79
C ALA A 170 7.88 -6.87 9.15
N GLU A 171 9.17 -7.16 9.37
CA GLU A 171 9.90 -6.80 10.59
C GLU A 171 9.90 -5.28 10.86
N ARG A 172 9.89 -4.45 9.80
CA ARG A 172 9.87 -2.98 9.90
C ARG A 172 8.49 -2.40 10.06
N VAL A 173 7.49 -3.02 9.43
CA VAL A 173 6.09 -2.59 9.52
C VAL A 173 5.43 -3.06 10.82
N TYR A 174 5.85 -4.20 11.37
CA TYR A 174 5.22 -4.80 12.54
C TYR A 174 5.19 -3.88 13.78
N PRO A 175 6.27 -3.16 14.13
CA PRO A 175 6.23 -2.16 15.21
C PRO A 175 5.19 -1.06 14.98
N GLU A 176 5.03 -0.60 13.74
CA GLU A 176 4.04 0.42 13.38
C GLU A 176 2.61 -0.11 13.51
N VAL A 177 2.38 -1.36 13.12
CA VAL A 177 1.10 -2.05 13.36
C VAL A 177 0.79 -2.05 14.86
N LEU A 178 1.71 -2.52 15.70
CA LEU A 178 1.52 -2.56 17.16
C LEU A 178 1.24 -1.18 17.76
N ARG A 179 1.93 -0.14 17.27
CA ARG A 179 1.69 1.24 17.68
C ARG A 179 0.27 1.69 17.34
N VAL A 180 -0.20 1.44 16.11
CA VAL A 180 -1.52 1.88 15.67
C VAL A 180 -2.66 1.18 16.40
N ILE A 181 -2.52 -0.13 16.69
CA ILE A 181 -3.52 -0.86 17.50
C ILE A 181 -3.35 -0.67 19.02
N GLY A 182 -2.42 0.19 19.46
CA GLY A 182 -2.27 0.55 20.87
C GLY A 182 -1.75 -0.56 21.79
N VAL A 183 -1.07 -1.55 21.22
CA VAL A 183 -0.45 -2.68 21.96
C VAL A 183 1.08 -2.67 21.86
N ALA A 184 1.67 -1.56 21.40
CA ALA A 184 3.11 -1.37 21.52
C ALA A 184 3.51 -1.56 22.99
N GLU A 185 4.34 -2.58 23.25
CA GLU A 185 4.95 -2.77 24.56
C GLU A 185 5.54 -1.43 24.99
N GLN A 186 5.19 -0.97 26.20
CA GLN A 186 5.99 0.04 26.87
C GLN A 186 7.37 -0.59 27.04
N ALA A 187 8.29 -0.31 26.11
CA ALA A 187 9.67 -0.69 26.20
C ALA A 187 10.27 0.07 27.39
N GLY A 188 10.24 -0.58 28.56
CA GLY A 188 10.94 -0.21 29.78
C GLY A 188 12.11 -1.15 30.02
#